data_AF-A0A3B9S148-F1
#
_entry.id   AF-A0A3B9S148-F1
#
_cell.length_a   1.000
_cell.length_b   1.000
_cell.length_c   1.000
_cell.angle_alpha   90.00
_cell.angle_beta   90.00
_cell.angle_gamma   90.00
#
_symmetry.space_group_name_H-M   'P 1'
#
loop_
_entity.id
_entity.type
_entity.pdbx_description
1 polymer ?
#
loop_
_entity_poly.entity_id
_entity_poly.type
_entity_poly.pdbx_seq_one_letter_code
_entity_poly.pdbx_strand_id
1 'polypeptide(L)'
;MSTAAKMIQGTPVLGKMFKVNGNDDLASINAWPSLIIMTSFVWLAIALLLGVSMPIIQYFGLNIFLFEFYTALTLHGAAMTFPFAFSLMVGVSLHRAGACMGKKADGPLVVLYYIFMNIGGLLFTLSVLAGFKITYTVMFPLPVVGAQMGVWPMWSVVLGFTGIALILVSMIILYPIQILQMIFWGKKHDELELSPRTLNDPGMLGMLIAVLVLLVSGLPLIVTASSVLLYLYGIFPAAWIGWAVTPVVFQFVFYIFAHNLMESMAIMIVSAVYGTLPLYLADGTRKLYSDKLANAALWILLITSVTSFFHHFYTMFPALPSTFSFHGNVMSWGTGIGGAFTIFTILATIWKHGLRPEPGVMMILAGFVIFCLDGGTALIIG
;
A
#
# COMPACT_ATOMS: atom_id res chain seq x y z
N MET A 1 12.98 -20.99 18.04
CA MET A 1 12.37 -20.96 16.70
C MET A 1 11.14 -20.05 16.69
N SER A 2 11.20 -18.97 15.91
CA SER A 2 10.08 -18.02 15.70
C SER A 2 8.83 -18.72 15.12
N THR A 3 7.63 -18.30 15.54
CA THR A 3 6.34 -18.79 15.00
C THR A 3 6.26 -18.61 13.48
N ALA A 4 6.72 -17.47 12.97
CA ALA A 4 6.74 -17.21 11.53
C ALA A 4 7.65 -18.18 10.77
N ALA A 5 8.83 -18.51 11.33
CA ALA A 5 9.74 -19.48 10.72
C ALA A 5 9.10 -20.89 10.65
N LYS A 6 8.37 -21.31 11.69
CA LYS A 6 7.61 -22.57 11.68
C LYS A 6 6.55 -22.59 10.59
N MET A 7 5.79 -21.50 10.44
CA MET A 7 4.76 -21.38 9.40
C MET A 7 5.35 -21.45 7.99
N ILE A 8 6.48 -20.77 7.74
CA ILE A 8 7.18 -20.82 6.44
C ILE A 8 7.65 -22.23 6.14
N GLN A 9 8.34 -22.89 7.09
CA GLN A 9 8.86 -24.25 6.89
C GLN A 9 7.74 -25.28 6.67
N GLY A 10 6.59 -25.07 7.30
CA GLY A 10 5.40 -25.92 7.11
C GLY A 10 4.64 -25.67 5.81
N THR A 11 4.94 -24.62 5.04
CA THR A 11 4.20 -24.25 3.82
C THR A 11 4.88 -24.85 2.58
N PRO A 12 4.21 -25.76 1.84
CA PRO A 12 4.75 -26.34 0.61
C PRO A 12 4.99 -25.28 -0.48
N VAL A 13 5.98 -25.54 -1.35
CA VAL A 13 6.35 -24.72 -2.52
C VAL A 13 6.86 -23.32 -2.17
N LEU A 14 6.02 -22.43 -1.64
CA LEU A 14 6.39 -21.05 -1.31
C LEU A 14 7.39 -20.98 -0.16
N GLY A 15 7.27 -21.85 0.85
CA GLY A 15 8.20 -21.90 1.98
C GLY A 15 9.64 -22.25 1.55
N LYS A 16 9.79 -23.04 0.47
CA LYS A 16 11.08 -23.41 -0.10
C LYS A 16 11.80 -22.24 -0.78
N MET A 17 11.08 -21.18 -1.16
CA MET A 17 11.65 -20.00 -1.80
C MET A 17 12.42 -19.10 -0.83
N PHE A 18 11.97 -19.00 0.43
CA PHE A 18 12.54 -18.06 1.42
C PHE A 18 13.64 -18.68 2.29
N LYS A 19 13.77 -20.02 2.35
CA LYS A 19 14.82 -20.77 3.07
C LYS A 19 15.14 -20.24 4.49
N VAL A 20 14.14 -19.75 5.23
CA VAL A 20 14.34 -19.20 6.58
C VAL A 20 14.61 -20.33 7.56
N ASN A 21 15.81 -20.34 8.16
CA ASN A 21 16.14 -21.23 9.26
C ASN A 21 15.86 -20.53 10.59
N GLY A 22 14.92 -21.03 11.39
CA GLY A 22 14.48 -20.36 12.62
C GLY A 22 15.46 -20.42 13.80
N ASN A 23 16.67 -20.89 13.57
CA ASN A 23 17.81 -20.92 14.49
C ASN A 23 18.99 -20.03 14.02
N ASP A 24 18.82 -19.31 12.91
CA ASP A 24 19.81 -18.35 12.39
C ASP A 24 19.55 -16.96 13.02
N ASP A 25 20.63 -16.22 13.30
CA ASP A 25 20.57 -14.88 13.89
C ASP A 25 19.77 -13.90 13.00
N LEU A 26 19.79 -14.13 11.67
CA LEU A 26 19.04 -13.36 10.67
C LEU A 26 17.52 -13.62 10.69
N ALA A 27 17.03 -14.61 11.46
CA ALA A 27 15.60 -14.88 11.55
C ALA A 27 14.79 -13.66 12.04
N SER A 28 15.40 -12.80 12.84
CA SER A 28 14.78 -11.57 13.38
C SER A 28 14.53 -10.48 12.33
N ILE A 29 15.20 -10.53 11.18
CA ILE A 29 14.97 -9.63 10.04
C ILE A 29 14.30 -10.33 8.84
N ASN A 30 14.31 -11.67 8.81
CA ASN A 30 13.82 -12.44 7.67
C ASN A 30 12.47 -13.12 7.89
N ALA A 31 12.18 -13.66 9.09
CA ALA A 31 11.07 -14.59 9.26
C ALA A 31 9.70 -13.94 9.07
N TRP A 32 9.42 -12.84 9.77
CA TRP A 32 8.14 -12.14 9.63
C TRP A 32 7.99 -11.46 8.27
N PRO A 33 8.99 -10.70 7.77
CA PRO A 33 8.95 -10.17 6.41
C PRO A 33 8.68 -11.22 5.34
N SER A 34 9.35 -12.37 5.39
CA SER A 34 9.14 -13.46 4.43
C SER A 34 7.73 -14.04 4.50
N LEU A 35 7.16 -14.20 5.71
CA LEU A 35 5.80 -14.67 5.88
C LEU A 35 4.79 -13.66 5.31
N ILE A 36 4.98 -12.37 5.57
CA ILE A 36 4.14 -11.30 5.01
C ILE A 36 4.19 -11.33 3.47
N ILE A 37 5.38 -11.40 2.88
CA ILE A 37 5.57 -11.47 1.42
C ILE A 37 4.90 -12.73 0.87
N MET A 38 5.13 -13.89 1.49
CA MET A 38 4.58 -15.17 1.06
C MET A 38 3.04 -15.13 1.04
N THR A 39 2.42 -14.64 2.11
CA THR A 39 0.97 -14.52 2.20
C THR A 39 0.42 -13.50 1.21
N SER A 40 1.15 -12.42 0.93
CA SER A 40 0.73 -11.44 -0.09
C SER A 40 0.60 -12.06 -1.49
N PHE A 41 1.46 -13.04 -1.85
CA PHE A 41 1.34 -13.75 -3.13
C PHE A 41 0.14 -14.68 -3.21
N VAL A 42 -0.36 -15.18 -2.07
CA VAL A 42 -1.64 -15.91 -2.03
C VAL A 42 -2.78 -14.96 -2.40
N TRP A 43 -2.78 -13.74 -1.85
CA TRP A 43 -3.74 -12.70 -2.21
C TRP A 43 -3.63 -12.25 -3.67
N LEU A 44 -2.41 -12.18 -4.23
CA LEU A 44 -2.23 -11.92 -5.66
C LEU A 44 -2.91 -12.98 -6.51
N ALA A 45 -2.72 -14.27 -6.20
CA ALA A 45 -3.33 -15.36 -6.97
C ALA A 45 -4.86 -15.24 -6.97
N ILE A 46 -5.46 -14.98 -5.80
CA ILE A 46 -6.91 -14.74 -5.68
C ILE A 46 -7.33 -13.53 -6.52
N ALA A 47 -6.61 -12.42 -6.38
CA ALA A 47 -6.92 -11.18 -7.07
C ALA A 47 -6.79 -11.30 -8.60
N LEU A 48 -5.81 -12.03 -9.12
CA LEU A 48 -5.65 -12.31 -10.54
C LEU A 48 -6.79 -13.16 -11.08
N LEU A 49 -7.22 -14.19 -10.35
CA LEU A 49 -8.37 -15.01 -10.74
C LEU A 49 -9.64 -14.16 -10.84
N LEU A 50 -9.87 -13.28 -9.86
CA LEU A 50 -10.99 -12.32 -9.89
C LEU A 50 -10.84 -11.32 -11.05
N GLY A 51 -9.62 -10.84 -11.31
CA GLY A 51 -9.30 -9.94 -12.42
C GLY A 51 -9.64 -10.52 -13.78
N VAL A 52 -9.22 -11.76 -14.03
CA VAL A 52 -9.52 -12.49 -15.28
C VAL A 52 -11.00 -12.85 -15.39
N SER A 53 -11.68 -13.09 -14.26
CA SER A 53 -13.12 -13.40 -14.26
C SER A 53 -13.97 -12.24 -14.77
N MET A 54 -13.59 -10.97 -14.52
CA MET A 54 -14.39 -9.80 -14.89
C MET A 54 -14.60 -9.69 -16.42
N PRO A 55 -13.55 -9.73 -17.28
CA PRO A 55 -13.74 -9.79 -18.74
C PRO A 55 -14.55 -11.00 -19.20
N ILE A 56 -14.37 -12.16 -18.58
CA ILE A 56 -15.13 -13.39 -18.92
C ILE A 56 -16.63 -13.17 -18.64
N ILE A 57 -16.95 -12.63 -17.46
CA ILE A 57 -18.32 -12.29 -17.04
C ILE A 57 -18.96 -11.33 -18.05
N GLN A 58 -18.25 -10.27 -18.43
CA GLN A 58 -18.73 -9.27 -19.39
C GLN A 58 -18.91 -9.87 -20.80
N TYR A 59 -17.95 -10.65 -21.26
CA TYR A 59 -17.97 -11.23 -22.61
C TYR A 59 -19.09 -12.26 -22.80
N PHE A 60 -19.30 -13.12 -21.81
CA PHE A 60 -20.30 -14.18 -21.86
C PHE A 60 -21.66 -13.80 -21.23
N GLY A 61 -21.79 -12.58 -20.68
CA GLY A 61 -23.02 -12.14 -20.02
C GLY A 61 -23.39 -12.99 -18.79
N LEU A 62 -22.39 -13.52 -18.06
CA LEU A 62 -22.63 -14.36 -16.90
C LEU A 62 -23.19 -13.51 -15.75
N ASN A 63 -24.27 -13.98 -15.11
CA ASN A 63 -24.82 -13.30 -13.93
C ASN A 63 -25.31 -14.33 -12.90
N ILE A 64 -24.35 -15.03 -12.29
CA ILE A 64 -24.58 -15.98 -11.19
C ILE A 64 -23.73 -15.56 -9.99
N PHE A 65 -24.15 -15.90 -8.77
CA PHE A 65 -23.65 -15.34 -7.51
C PHE A 65 -22.11 -15.23 -7.36
N LEU A 66 -21.35 -16.27 -7.73
CA LEU A 66 -19.87 -16.29 -7.69
C LEU A 66 -19.19 -15.62 -8.90
N PHE A 67 -19.95 -15.33 -9.95
CA PHE A 67 -19.52 -14.72 -11.20
C PHE A 67 -20.34 -13.44 -11.46
N GLU A 68 -20.66 -12.72 -10.40
CA GLU A 68 -21.33 -11.43 -10.49
C GLU A 68 -20.26 -10.33 -10.52
N PHE A 69 -20.38 -9.43 -11.49
CA PHE A 69 -19.34 -8.45 -11.82
C PHE A 69 -18.94 -7.57 -10.63
N TYR A 70 -19.89 -7.04 -9.86
CA TYR A 70 -19.58 -6.15 -8.73
C TYR A 70 -18.96 -6.87 -7.53
N THR A 71 -19.24 -8.16 -7.36
CA THR A 71 -18.56 -9.03 -6.40
C THR A 71 -17.09 -9.19 -6.77
N ALA A 72 -16.82 -9.56 -8.03
CA ALA A 72 -15.46 -9.70 -8.55
C ALA A 72 -14.70 -8.37 -8.49
N LEU A 73 -15.33 -7.27 -8.90
CA LEU A 73 -14.75 -5.92 -8.88
C LEU A 73 -14.36 -5.48 -7.47
N THR A 74 -15.25 -5.66 -6.49
CA THR A 74 -15.00 -5.26 -5.10
C THR A 74 -13.88 -6.07 -4.47
N LEU A 75 -13.92 -7.40 -4.64
CA LEU A 75 -12.90 -8.29 -4.09
C LEU A 75 -11.54 -8.11 -4.79
N HIS A 76 -11.52 -7.96 -6.12
CA HIS A 76 -10.30 -7.73 -6.88
C HIS A 76 -9.61 -6.44 -6.43
N GLY A 77 -10.33 -5.32 -6.42
CA GLY A 77 -9.77 -4.02 -6.04
C GLY A 77 -9.22 -4.01 -4.61
N ALA A 78 -9.94 -4.61 -3.67
CA ALA A 78 -9.49 -4.71 -2.28
C ALA A 78 -8.30 -5.65 -2.12
N ALA A 79 -8.35 -6.85 -2.71
CA ALA A 79 -7.29 -7.86 -2.58
C ALA A 79 -5.99 -7.43 -3.27
N MET A 80 -6.06 -6.81 -4.45
CA MET A 80 -4.89 -6.27 -5.16
C MET A 80 -4.20 -5.20 -4.31
N THR A 81 -4.97 -4.25 -3.77
CA THR A 81 -4.40 -3.06 -3.12
C THR A 81 -3.83 -3.38 -1.75
N PHE A 82 -4.61 -4.01 -0.86
CA PHE A 82 -4.26 -4.05 0.57
C PHE A 82 -3.48 -5.32 0.97
N PRO A 83 -4.07 -6.53 0.93
CA PRO A 83 -3.37 -7.72 1.40
C PRO A 83 -2.36 -8.27 0.39
N PHE A 84 -2.41 -7.86 -0.89
CA PHE A 84 -1.32 -8.09 -1.84
C PHE A 84 -0.32 -6.93 -1.87
N ALA A 85 -0.57 -5.88 -2.66
CA ALA A 85 0.48 -4.93 -3.05
C ALA A 85 1.07 -4.17 -1.87
N PHE A 86 0.23 -3.62 -0.99
CA PHE A 86 0.70 -2.93 0.21
C PHE A 86 1.44 -3.89 1.16
N SER A 87 0.94 -5.11 1.36
CA SER A 87 1.59 -6.10 2.23
C SER A 87 2.94 -6.57 1.70
N LEU A 88 3.06 -6.77 0.38
CA LEU A 88 4.34 -7.05 -0.27
C LEU A 88 5.35 -5.94 0.03
N MET A 89 4.92 -4.68 -0.14
CA MET A 89 5.76 -3.51 0.15
C MET A 89 6.17 -3.43 1.61
N VAL A 90 5.26 -3.73 2.55
CA VAL A 90 5.57 -3.79 3.99
C VAL A 90 6.59 -4.87 4.32
N GLY A 91 6.43 -6.07 3.75
CA GLY A 91 7.39 -7.15 3.96
C GLY A 91 8.79 -6.75 3.46
N VAL A 92 8.87 -6.22 2.24
CA VAL A 92 10.15 -5.75 1.67
C VAL A 92 10.75 -4.60 2.48
N SER A 93 9.93 -3.64 2.93
CA SER A 93 10.41 -2.48 3.69
C SER A 93 10.91 -2.86 5.08
N LEU A 94 10.22 -3.74 5.79
CA LEU A 94 10.64 -4.27 7.09
C LEU A 94 11.97 -5.02 6.98
N HIS A 95 12.09 -5.93 6.01
CA HIS A 95 13.34 -6.65 5.74
C HIS A 95 14.49 -5.68 5.44
N ARG A 96 14.24 -4.71 4.56
CA ARG A 96 15.26 -3.74 4.14
C ARG A 96 15.68 -2.81 5.27
N ALA A 97 14.72 -2.25 6.02
CA ALA A 97 15.04 -1.41 7.17
C ALA A 97 15.85 -2.18 8.21
N GLY A 98 15.48 -3.44 8.47
CA GLY A 98 16.21 -4.29 9.40
C GLY A 98 17.64 -4.58 8.94
N ALA A 99 17.79 -5.04 7.70
CA ALA A 99 19.09 -5.38 7.11
C ALA A 99 20.01 -4.16 6.91
N CYS A 100 19.47 -2.97 6.63
CA CYS A 100 20.25 -1.76 6.40
C CYS A 100 20.68 -1.05 7.69
N MET A 101 19.94 -1.22 8.77
CA MET A 101 20.15 -0.48 10.03
C MET A 101 20.53 -1.40 11.21
N GLY A 102 20.62 -2.71 10.97
CA GLY A 102 20.83 -3.72 12.00
C GLY A 102 19.72 -3.70 13.05
N LYS A 103 18.46 -3.64 12.64
CA LYS A 103 17.29 -3.53 13.54
C LYS A 103 16.38 -4.74 13.37
N LYS A 104 15.82 -5.21 14.47
CA LYS A 104 14.86 -6.31 14.41
C LYS A 104 13.59 -5.90 13.68
N ALA A 105 13.10 -6.77 12.81
CA ALA A 105 11.85 -6.63 12.07
C ALA A 105 10.80 -7.63 12.60
N ASP A 106 10.84 -7.92 13.89
CA ASP A 106 9.93 -8.78 14.62
C ASP A 106 9.30 -8.03 15.82
N GLY A 107 8.36 -8.69 16.50
CA GLY A 107 7.69 -8.17 17.68
C GLY A 107 6.19 -7.92 17.51
N PRO A 108 5.53 -7.40 18.56
CA PRO A 108 4.07 -7.36 18.62
C PRO A 108 3.40 -6.55 17.50
N LEU A 109 3.97 -5.41 17.11
CA LEU A 109 3.39 -4.58 16.05
C LEU A 109 3.41 -5.29 14.69
N VAL A 110 4.48 -6.01 14.37
CA VAL A 110 4.60 -6.81 13.14
C VAL A 110 3.61 -7.97 13.14
N VAL A 111 3.47 -8.65 14.29
CA VAL A 111 2.50 -9.74 14.45
C VAL A 111 1.07 -9.23 14.29
N LEU A 112 0.73 -8.12 14.98
CA LEU A 112 -0.59 -7.51 14.89
C LEU A 112 -0.89 -7.02 13.47
N TYR A 113 0.10 -6.41 12.79
CA TYR A 113 -0.03 -6.02 11.39
C TYR A 113 -0.42 -7.21 10.52
N TYR A 114 0.31 -8.33 10.64
CA TYR A 114 0.05 -9.53 9.86
C TYR A 114 -1.36 -10.08 10.13
N ILE A 115 -1.74 -10.17 11.40
CA ILE A 115 -3.06 -10.69 11.81
C ILE A 115 -4.17 -9.77 11.30
N PHE A 116 -4.07 -8.47 11.56
CA PHE A 116 -5.14 -7.52 11.23
C PHE A 116 -5.32 -7.36 9.72
N MET A 117 -4.23 -7.33 8.94
CA MET A 117 -4.32 -7.28 7.49
C MET A 117 -5.04 -8.51 6.92
N ASN A 118 -4.65 -9.72 7.37
CA ASN A 118 -5.21 -10.95 6.82
C ASN A 118 -6.62 -11.26 7.34
N ILE A 119 -6.86 -11.13 8.65
CA ILE A 119 -8.21 -11.29 9.21
C ILE A 119 -9.12 -10.19 8.65
N GLY A 120 -8.64 -8.95 8.54
CA GLY A 120 -9.40 -7.86 7.94
C GLY A 120 -9.82 -8.15 6.51
N GLY A 121 -8.87 -8.62 5.68
CA GLY A 121 -9.14 -9.08 4.31
C GLY A 121 -10.15 -10.22 4.24
N LEU A 122 -10.06 -11.20 5.14
CA LEU A 122 -11.00 -12.33 5.21
C LEU A 122 -12.40 -11.88 5.64
N LEU A 123 -12.54 -11.06 6.68
CA LEU A 123 -13.84 -10.55 7.13
C LEU A 123 -14.51 -9.70 6.04
N PHE A 124 -13.74 -8.86 5.36
CA PHE A 124 -14.26 -8.10 4.22
C PHE A 124 -14.67 -9.02 3.08
N THR A 125 -13.88 -10.05 2.76
CA THR A 125 -14.23 -11.04 1.74
C THR A 125 -15.56 -11.73 2.06
N LEU A 126 -15.74 -12.21 3.29
CA LEU A 126 -16.98 -12.85 3.74
C LEU A 126 -18.19 -11.92 3.66
N SER A 127 -18.00 -10.64 4.00
CA SER A 127 -19.03 -9.61 3.86
C SER A 127 -19.43 -9.37 2.40
N VAL A 128 -18.46 -9.28 1.49
CA VAL A 128 -18.75 -9.10 0.06
C VAL A 128 -19.45 -10.33 -0.52
N LEU A 129 -19.01 -11.54 -0.15
CA LEU A 129 -19.70 -12.78 -0.51
C LEU A 129 -21.12 -12.85 0.07
N ALA A 130 -21.40 -12.19 1.20
CA ALA A 130 -22.75 -12.06 1.74
C ALA A 130 -23.58 -10.94 1.09
N GLY A 131 -23.04 -10.24 0.09
CA GLY A 131 -23.75 -9.27 -0.74
C GLY A 131 -23.26 -7.82 -0.63
N PHE A 132 -22.33 -7.49 0.27
CA PHE A 132 -21.83 -6.12 0.50
C PHE A 132 -20.88 -5.64 -0.60
N LYS A 133 -21.44 -5.28 -1.76
CA LYS A 133 -20.71 -4.97 -3.00
C LYS A 133 -20.49 -3.47 -3.15
N ILE A 134 -19.69 -2.90 -2.25
CA ILE A 134 -19.49 -1.44 -2.16
C ILE A 134 -18.39 -0.87 -3.06
N THR A 135 -17.67 -1.71 -3.83
CA THR A 135 -16.38 -1.38 -4.44
C THR A 135 -15.32 -1.02 -3.37
N TYR A 136 -14.06 -0.83 -3.78
CA TYR A 136 -12.99 -0.49 -2.83
C TYR A 136 -12.96 1.02 -2.46
N THR A 137 -13.75 1.86 -3.14
CA THR A 137 -13.77 3.33 -2.91
C THR A 137 -14.79 3.81 -1.90
N VAL A 138 -15.57 2.90 -1.28
CA VAL A 138 -16.52 3.16 -0.18
C VAL A 138 -17.26 4.51 -0.30
N MET A 139 -18.06 4.66 -1.36
CA MET A 139 -18.76 5.91 -1.65
C MET A 139 -19.86 6.21 -0.61
N PHE A 140 -19.63 7.13 0.32
CA PHE A 140 -20.69 7.53 1.26
C PHE A 140 -21.76 8.41 0.59
N PRO A 141 -23.05 8.21 0.91
CA PRO A 141 -23.58 7.43 2.04
C PRO A 141 -24.03 6.00 1.68
N LEU A 142 -23.62 5.45 0.53
CA LEU A 142 -24.10 4.17 -0.02
C LEU A 142 -24.09 3.00 0.99
N PRO A 143 -23.06 2.82 1.85
CA PRO A 143 -23.05 1.73 2.83
C PRO A 143 -24.15 1.82 3.89
N VAL A 144 -24.41 3.02 4.40
CA VAL A 144 -25.41 3.24 5.46
C VAL A 144 -26.82 3.28 4.87
N VAL A 145 -26.99 4.00 3.76
CA VAL A 145 -28.29 4.10 3.07
C VAL A 145 -28.67 2.75 2.46
N GLY A 146 -27.73 2.02 1.86
CA GLY A 146 -27.96 0.68 1.33
C GLY A 146 -28.46 -0.28 2.40
N ALA A 147 -27.89 -0.23 3.61
CA ALA A 147 -28.38 -1.01 4.74
C ALA A 147 -29.79 -0.60 5.19
N GLN A 148 -30.05 0.71 5.30
CA GLN A 148 -31.36 1.24 5.68
C GLN A 148 -32.46 0.91 4.67
N MET A 149 -32.11 0.89 3.39
CA MET A 149 -33.00 0.55 2.27
C MET A 149 -33.13 -0.96 2.05
N GLY A 150 -32.50 -1.80 2.89
CA GLY A 150 -32.56 -3.25 2.78
C GLY A 150 -31.79 -3.84 1.60
N VAL A 151 -30.92 -3.06 0.94
CA VAL A 151 -30.04 -3.52 -0.15
C VAL A 151 -29.05 -4.55 0.39
N TRP A 152 -28.53 -4.34 1.60
CA TRP A 152 -27.62 -5.24 2.29
C TRP A 152 -28.09 -5.55 3.71
N PRO A 153 -27.94 -6.80 4.18
CA PRO A 153 -28.22 -7.11 5.55
C PRO A 153 -27.22 -6.40 6.48
N MET A 154 -27.70 -5.80 7.56
CA MET A 154 -26.89 -4.97 8.47
C MET A 154 -25.67 -5.72 9.01
N TRP A 155 -25.81 -7.01 9.35
CA TRP A 155 -24.69 -7.82 9.85
C TRP A 155 -23.53 -7.90 8.85
N SER A 156 -23.83 -7.95 7.55
CA SER A 156 -22.81 -7.98 6.50
C SER A 156 -22.08 -6.65 6.43
N VAL A 157 -22.79 -5.53 6.60
CA VAL A 157 -22.19 -4.19 6.66
C VAL A 157 -21.27 -4.06 7.87
N VAL A 158 -21.71 -4.46 9.06
CA VAL A 158 -20.87 -4.45 10.27
C VAL A 158 -19.60 -5.29 10.07
N LEU A 159 -19.75 -6.50 9.53
CA LEU A 159 -18.63 -7.39 9.23
C LEU A 159 -17.63 -6.76 8.25
N GLY A 160 -18.15 -6.14 7.17
CA GLY A 160 -17.35 -5.49 6.15
C GLY A 160 -16.55 -4.30 6.69
N PHE A 161 -17.21 -3.41 7.44
CA PHE A 161 -16.54 -2.28 8.09
C PHE A 161 -15.54 -2.70 9.15
N THR A 162 -15.79 -3.81 9.86
CA THR A 162 -14.82 -4.39 10.79
C THR A 162 -13.57 -4.87 10.05
N GLY A 163 -13.76 -5.57 8.92
CA GLY A 163 -12.65 -5.98 8.06
C GLY A 163 -11.82 -4.79 7.56
N ILE A 164 -12.50 -3.77 7.04
CA ILE A 164 -11.86 -2.51 6.59
C ILE A 164 -11.09 -1.85 7.73
N ALA A 165 -11.67 -1.77 8.94
CA ALA A 165 -11.00 -1.13 10.07
C ALA A 165 -9.70 -1.84 10.46
N LEU A 166 -9.67 -3.17 10.47
CA LEU A 166 -8.43 -3.93 10.73
C LEU A 166 -7.36 -3.67 9.66
N ILE A 167 -7.77 -3.60 8.38
CA ILE A 167 -6.87 -3.23 7.28
C ILE A 167 -6.32 -1.82 7.50
N LEU A 168 -7.18 -0.83 7.75
CA LEU A 168 -6.77 0.56 7.95
C LEU A 168 -5.84 0.72 9.16
N VAL A 169 -6.12 0.06 10.29
CA VAL A 169 -5.24 0.07 11.46
C VAL A 169 -3.87 -0.53 11.13
N SER A 170 -3.83 -1.59 10.33
CA SER A 170 -2.57 -2.19 9.87
C SER A 170 -1.74 -1.20 9.06
N MET A 171 -2.38 -0.50 8.12
CA MET A 171 -1.72 0.38 7.15
C MET A 171 -1.32 1.74 7.72
N ILE A 172 -2.18 2.34 8.54
CA ILE A 172 -2.05 3.72 9.02
C ILE A 172 -1.31 3.76 10.35
N ILE A 173 -1.47 2.73 11.21
CA ILE A 173 -0.96 2.75 12.58
C ILE A 173 0.18 1.74 12.74
N LEU A 174 -0.10 0.45 12.59
CA LEU A 174 0.84 -0.60 12.99
C LEU A 174 2.12 -0.58 12.16
N TYR A 175 2.00 -0.55 10.83
CA TYR A 175 3.15 -0.53 9.94
C TYR A 175 3.99 0.76 10.09
N PRO A 176 3.41 1.97 10.01
CA PRO A 176 4.19 3.20 10.16
C PRO A 176 4.89 3.32 11.51
N ILE A 177 4.22 2.99 12.62
CA ILE A 177 4.83 3.04 13.95
C ILE A 177 5.99 2.04 14.03
N GLN A 178 5.84 0.82 13.50
CA GLN A 178 6.94 -0.16 13.49
C GLN A 178 8.17 0.37 12.75
N ILE A 179 7.99 0.96 11.56
CA ILE A 179 9.12 1.50 10.78
C ILE A 179 9.77 2.68 11.52
N LEU A 180 8.97 3.60 12.07
CA LEU A 180 9.51 4.72 12.86
C LEU A 180 10.27 4.23 14.09
N GLN A 181 9.76 3.19 14.78
CA GLN A 181 10.48 2.52 15.86
C GLN A 181 11.81 1.97 15.38
N MET A 182 11.86 1.23 14.28
CA MET A 182 13.11 0.70 13.73
C MET A 182 14.10 1.82 13.37
N ILE A 183 13.64 2.89 12.72
CA ILE A 183 14.50 3.98 12.24
C ILE A 183 15.08 4.80 13.40
N PHE A 184 14.27 5.18 14.39
CA PHE A 184 14.67 6.17 15.41
C PHE A 184 14.95 5.59 16.79
N TRP A 185 14.27 4.52 17.20
CA TRP A 185 14.26 4.05 18.60
C TRP A 185 14.74 2.62 18.82
N GLY A 186 14.85 1.81 17.76
CA GLY A 186 15.24 0.41 17.86
C GLY A 186 16.68 0.26 18.33
N LYS A 187 16.97 -0.83 19.06
CA LYS A 187 18.37 -1.18 19.39
C LYS A 187 19.09 -1.66 18.14
N LYS A 188 20.33 -1.19 17.91
CA LYS A 188 21.19 -1.71 16.83
C LYS A 188 21.81 -3.04 17.25
N HIS A 189 21.84 -3.96 16.31
CA HIS A 189 22.38 -5.31 16.38
C HIS A 189 23.33 -5.48 15.19
N ASP A 190 24.63 -5.51 15.45
CA ASP A 190 25.65 -5.54 14.40
C ASP A 190 25.56 -6.83 13.57
N GLU A 191 25.14 -7.93 14.20
CA GLU A 191 24.89 -9.23 13.56
C GLU A 191 23.77 -9.21 12.51
N LEU A 192 22.90 -8.19 12.53
CA LEU A 192 21.77 -8.06 11.60
C LEU A 192 22.06 -7.09 10.45
N GLU A 193 23.17 -6.35 10.50
CA GLU A 193 23.49 -5.33 9.50
C GLU A 193 24.17 -5.95 8.28
N LEU A 194 23.43 -6.06 7.16
CA LEU A 194 23.90 -6.68 5.92
C LEU A 194 24.37 -5.65 4.89
N SER A 195 23.77 -4.47 4.88
CA SER A 195 24.10 -3.40 3.91
C SER A 195 23.86 -2.04 4.56
N PRO A 196 24.83 -1.48 5.30
CA PRO A 196 24.66 -0.24 6.05
C PRO A 196 24.16 0.91 5.16
N ARG A 197 23.06 1.56 5.56
CA ARG A 197 22.52 2.77 4.91
C ARG A 197 22.12 3.81 5.95
N THR A 198 22.11 5.08 5.56
CA THR A 198 21.63 6.20 6.39
C THR A 198 20.36 6.80 5.78
N LEU A 199 19.70 7.72 6.49
CA LEU A 199 18.56 8.47 5.94
C LEU A 199 18.91 9.41 4.79
N ASN A 200 20.20 9.60 4.48
CA ASN A 200 20.62 10.31 3.27
C ASN A 200 20.52 9.41 2.01
N ASP A 201 20.42 8.10 2.19
CA ASP A 201 20.15 7.16 1.11
C ASP A 201 18.71 7.33 0.62
N PRO A 202 18.47 7.60 -0.68
CA PRO A 202 17.12 7.82 -1.21
C PRO A 202 16.19 6.63 -0.99
N GLY A 203 16.75 5.43 -0.89
CA GLY A 203 16.01 4.22 -0.58
C GLY A 203 15.47 4.16 0.84
N MET A 204 16.22 4.68 1.82
CA MET A 204 15.77 4.79 3.21
C MET A 204 14.90 6.03 3.43
N LEU A 205 15.24 7.15 2.77
CA LEU A 205 14.49 8.41 2.87
C LEU A 205 13.04 8.26 2.41
N GLY A 206 12.80 7.67 1.23
CA GLY A 206 11.43 7.55 0.74
C GLY A 206 10.59 6.57 1.55
N MET A 207 11.20 5.57 2.19
CA MET A 207 10.49 4.74 3.17
C MET A 207 10.00 5.57 4.36
N LEU A 208 10.85 6.44 4.91
CA LEU A 208 10.48 7.37 5.99
C LEU A 208 9.37 8.33 5.54
N ILE A 209 9.51 8.93 4.35
CA ILE A 209 8.49 9.82 3.79
C ILE A 209 7.15 9.09 3.66
N ALA A 210 7.13 7.90 3.07
CA ALA A 210 5.91 7.13 2.87
C ALA A 210 5.19 6.83 4.19
N VAL A 211 5.89 6.39 5.24
CA VAL A 211 5.24 6.09 6.53
C VAL A 211 4.70 7.34 7.23
N LEU A 212 5.39 8.48 7.12
CA LEU A 212 4.91 9.74 7.67
C LEU A 212 3.65 10.23 6.95
N VAL A 213 3.60 10.11 5.61
CA VAL A 213 2.42 10.45 4.82
C VAL A 213 1.23 9.58 5.20
N LEU A 214 1.43 8.26 5.31
CA LEU A 214 0.37 7.34 5.71
C LEU A 214 -0.21 7.67 7.08
N LEU A 215 0.63 8.03 8.06
CA LEU A 215 0.17 8.47 9.37
C LEU A 215 -0.62 9.77 9.28
N VAL A 216 -0.04 10.82 8.70
CA VAL A 216 -0.65 12.16 8.71
C VAL A 216 -1.95 12.20 7.90
N SER A 217 -1.95 11.61 6.70
CA SER A 217 -3.14 11.57 5.84
C SER A 217 -4.19 10.55 6.30
N GLY A 218 -3.76 9.47 6.97
CA GLY A 218 -4.65 8.40 7.41
C GLY A 218 -5.34 8.64 8.75
N LEU A 219 -4.73 9.40 9.67
CA LEU A 219 -5.33 9.66 10.99
C LEU A 219 -6.74 10.28 10.92
N PRO A 220 -7.03 11.28 10.06
CA PRO A 220 -8.39 11.77 9.88
C PRO A 220 -9.38 10.67 9.45
N LEU A 221 -8.95 9.74 8.59
CA LEU A 221 -9.77 8.61 8.16
C LEU A 221 -10.00 7.62 9.29
N ILE A 222 -8.99 7.33 10.11
CA ILE A 222 -9.15 6.49 11.30
C ILE A 222 -10.22 7.07 12.23
N VAL A 223 -10.19 8.38 12.50
CA VAL A 223 -11.18 9.04 13.38
C VAL A 223 -12.59 8.93 12.79
N THR A 224 -12.73 9.23 11.49
CA THR A 224 -14.02 9.19 10.79
C THR A 224 -14.58 7.75 10.72
N ALA A 225 -13.77 6.80 10.24
CA ALA A 225 -14.15 5.40 10.10
C ALA A 225 -14.44 4.72 11.45
N SER A 226 -13.65 5.02 12.49
CA SER A 226 -13.88 4.48 13.83
C SER A 226 -15.19 4.99 14.43
N SER A 227 -15.51 6.27 14.21
CA SER A 227 -16.80 6.84 14.65
C SER A 227 -17.98 6.11 13.99
N VAL A 228 -17.90 5.87 12.67
CA VAL A 228 -18.90 5.09 11.93
C VAL A 228 -18.97 3.65 12.47
N LEU A 229 -17.85 2.99 12.70
CA LEU A 229 -17.82 1.62 13.20
C LEU A 229 -18.42 1.50 14.60
N LEU A 230 -18.09 2.42 15.52
CA LEU A 230 -18.65 2.45 16.87
C LEU A 230 -20.17 2.67 16.84
N TYR A 231 -20.68 3.47 15.91
CA TYR A 231 -22.11 3.58 15.66
C TYR A 231 -22.72 2.27 15.15
N LEU A 232 -22.08 1.61 14.19
CA LEU A 232 -22.53 0.32 13.64
C LEU A 232 -22.58 -0.78 14.72
N TYR A 233 -21.72 -0.71 15.74
CA TYR A 233 -21.75 -1.59 16.91
C TYR A 233 -22.75 -1.18 17.99
N GLY A 234 -23.50 -0.09 17.80
CA GLY A 234 -24.46 0.43 18.78
C GLY A 234 -23.82 1.09 20.01
N ILE A 235 -22.52 1.41 19.96
CA ILE A 235 -21.80 2.06 21.06
C ILE A 235 -22.04 3.57 21.03
N PHE A 236 -22.00 4.19 19.84
CA PHE A 236 -22.31 5.61 19.65
C PHE A 236 -23.73 5.81 19.14
N PRO A 237 -24.46 6.83 19.63
CA PRO A 237 -25.75 7.20 19.05
C PRO A 237 -25.57 7.95 17.72
N ALA A 238 -26.56 7.87 16.83
CA ALA A 238 -26.53 8.52 15.50
C ALA A 238 -26.26 10.03 15.56
N ALA A 239 -26.75 10.71 16.61
CA ALA A 239 -26.54 12.15 16.81
C ALA A 239 -25.06 12.53 16.96
N TRP A 240 -24.19 11.61 17.38
CA TRP A 240 -22.77 11.89 17.59
C TRP A 240 -21.91 11.70 16.34
N ILE A 241 -22.44 10.98 15.34
CA ILE A 241 -21.70 10.57 14.14
C ILE A 241 -22.22 11.23 12.86
N GLY A 242 -23.23 12.10 12.95
CA GLY A 242 -23.82 12.81 11.80
C GLY A 242 -22.78 13.56 10.94
N TRP A 243 -21.76 14.14 11.57
CA TRP A 243 -20.66 14.79 10.87
C TRP A 243 -19.80 13.80 10.07
N ALA A 244 -19.55 12.60 10.61
CA ALA A 244 -18.67 11.59 10.01
C ALA A 244 -19.32 10.90 8.80
N VAL A 245 -20.64 10.79 8.79
CA VAL A 245 -21.42 10.23 7.67
C VAL A 245 -21.87 11.27 6.65
N THR A 246 -21.53 12.55 6.87
CA THR A 246 -21.77 13.61 5.88
C THR A 246 -20.94 13.31 4.63
N PRO A 247 -21.55 13.15 3.43
CA PRO A 247 -20.85 12.69 2.24
C PRO A 247 -19.60 13.51 1.92
N VAL A 248 -19.68 14.85 2.00
CA VAL A 248 -18.53 15.73 1.75
C VAL A 248 -17.38 15.44 2.73
N VAL A 249 -17.67 15.29 4.02
CA VAL A 249 -16.64 15.04 5.04
C VAL A 249 -15.98 13.69 4.81
N PHE A 250 -16.77 12.63 4.64
CA PHE A 250 -16.24 11.28 4.44
C PHE A 250 -15.40 11.21 3.17
N GLN A 251 -15.91 11.74 2.04
CA GLN A 251 -15.21 11.67 0.77
C GLN A 251 -13.91 12.48 0.78
N PHE A 252 -13.89 13.67 1.38
CA PHE A 252 -12.66 14.44 1.52
C PHE A 252 -11.61 13.68 2.32
N VAL A 253 -11.98 13.17 3.50
CA VAL A 253 -11.07 12.41 4.35
C VAL A 253 -10.62 11.11 3.67
N PHE A 254 -11.53 10.43 2.98
CA PHE A 254 -11.23 9.22 2.22
C PHE A 254 -10.22 9.51 1.11
N TYR A 255 -10.42 10.52 0.27
CA TYR A 255 -9.51 10.81 -0.85
C TYR A 255 -8.22 11.48 -0.42
N ILE A 256 -8.21 12.24 0.68
CA ILE A 256 -6.96 12.67 1.33
C ILE A 256 -6.12 11.44 1.64
N PHE A 257 -6.69 10.41 2.28
CA PHE A 257 -5.94 9.19 2.56
C PHE A 257 -5.65 8.36 1.30
N ALA A 258 -6.66 8.04 0.49
CA ALA A 258 -6.56 7.08 -0.61
C ALA A 258 -5.58 7.54 -1.68
N HIS A 259 -5.58 8.83 -2.02
CA HIS A 259 -4.60 9.37 -2.96
C HIS A 259 -3.18 9.30 -2.38
N ASN A 260 -3.00 9.78 -1.13
CA ASN A 260 -1.71 9.76 -0.46
C ASN A 260 -1.19 8.34 -0.16
N LEU A 261 -2.09 7.36 -0.04
CA LEU A 261 -1.74 5.94 0.04
C LEU A 261 -1.08 5.48 -1.26
N MET A 262 -1.71 5.74 -2.42
CA MET A 262 -1.15 5.36 -3.72
C MET A 262 0.20 6.03 -3.96
N GLU A 263 0.33 7.30 -3.58
CA GLU A 263 1.58 8.06 -3.70
C GLU A 263 2.66 7.55 -2.73
N SER A 264 2.28 7.19 -1.50
CA SER A 264 3.20 6.54 -0.56
C SER A 264 3.70 5.20 -1.11
N MET A 265 2.83 4.41 -1.73
CA MET A 265 3.19 3.16 -2.39
C MET A 265 4.13 3.41 -3.59
N ALA A 266 3.87 4.43 -4.41
CA ALA A 266 4.74 4.82 -5.51
C ALA A 266 6.13 5.27 -5.02
N ILE A 267 6.19 6.09 -3.98
CA ILE A 267 7.43 6.51 -3.31
C ILE A 267 8.20 5.29 -2.79
N MET A 268 7.53 4.33 -2.16
CA MET A 268 8.16 3.08 -1.71
C MET A 268 8.77 2.28 -2.86
N ILE A 269 8.07 2.16 -3.99
CA ILE A 269 8.59 1.47 -5.19
C ILE A 269 9.82 2.21 -5.73
N VAL A 270 9.73 3.53 -5.92
CA VAL A 270 10.85 4.35 -6.43
C VAL A 270 12.07 4.24 -5.52
N SER A 271 11.88 4.32 -4.20
CA SER A 271 12.95 4.10 -3.22
C SER A 271 13.51 2.68 -3.23
N ALA A 272 12.67 1.68 -3.49
CA ALA A 272 13.14 0.32 -3.68
C ALA A 272 14.08 0.25 -4.89
N VAL A 273 13.72 0.84 -6.03
CA VAL A 273 14.58 0.97 -7.22
C VAL A 273 15.89 1.68 -6.86
N TYR A 274 15.82 2.82 -6.18
CA TYR A 274 17.00 3.63 -5.84
C TYR A 274 18.06 2.92 -5.00
N GLY A 275 17.68 2.05 -4.07
CA GLY A 275 18.69 1.30 -3.31
C GLY A 275 18.95 -0.12 -3.81
N THR A 276 18.13 -0.65 -4.72
CA THR A 276 18.41 -1.95 -5.35
C THR A 276 19.26 -1.80 -6.60
N LEU A 277 18.96 -0.85 -7.49
CA LEU A 277 19.69 -0.64 -8.75
C LEU A 277 21.21 -0.52 -8.55
N PRO A 278 21.72 0.24 -7.56
CA PRO A 278 23.16 0.35 -7.35
C PRO A 278 23.86 -0.99 -7.06
N LEU A 279 23.15 -1.98 -6.51
CA LEU A 279 23.71 -3.29 -6.20
C LEU A 279 24.07 -4.10 -7.46
N TYR A 280 23.48 -3.75 -8.62
CA TYR A 280 23.61 -4.47 -9.89
C TYR A 280 24.40 -3.70 -10.95
N LEU A 281 25.19 -2.69 -10.56
CA LEU A 281 25.99 -1.92 -11.51
C LEU A 281 27.19 -2.73 -12.02
N ALA A 282 27.48 -2.62 -13.32
CA ALA A 282 28.55 -3.39 -13.96
C ALA A 282 29.92 -3.04 -13.38
N ASP A 283 30.15 -1.74 -13.13
CA ASP A 283 31.40 -1.20 -12.60
C ASP A 283 31.61 -1.39 -11.08
N GLY A 284 30.61 -1.94 -10.36
CA GLY A 284 30.70 -2.22 -8.93
C GLY A 284 30.67 -0.99 -8.01
N THR A 285 30.41 0.22 -8.53
CA THR A 285 30.47 1.47 -7.74
C THR A 285 29.41 1.58 -6.65
N ARG A 286 28.29 0.86 -6.79
CA ARG A 286 27.17 0.84 -5.83
C ARG A 286 26.59 2.21 -5.48
N LYS A 287 26.60 3.15 -6.44
CA LYS A 287 26.06 4.51 -6.28
C LYS A 287 25.09 4.86 -7.41
N LEU A 288 24.09 5.68 -7.09
CA LEU A 288 23.29 6.33 -8.13
C LEU A 288 24.12 7.39 -8.83
N TYR A 289 23.66 7.81 -10.01
CA TYR A 289 24.19 8.97 -10.72
C TYR A 289 24.18 10.23 -9.84
N SER A 290 23.09 10.44 -9.08
CA SER A 290 22.97 11.55 -8.12
C SER A 290 21.94 11.25 -7.04
N ASP A 291 22.42 10.97 -5.82
CA ASP A 291 21.55 10.82 -4.63
C ASP A 291 20.80 12.12 -4.33
N LYS A 292 21.40 13.28 -4.63
CA LYS A 292 20.75 14.60 -4.45
C LYS A 292 19.54 14.76 -5.35
N LEU A 293 19.64 14.32 -6.60
CA LEU A 293 18.53 14.40 -7.56
C LEU A 293 17.43 13.40 -7.20
N ALA A 294 17.80 12.19 -6.78
CA ALA A 294 16.86 11.20 -6.24
C ALA A 294 16.10 11.74 -5.02
N ASN A 295 16.81 12.35 -4.06
CA ASN A 295 16.19 12.97 -2.88
C ASN A 295 15.26 14.13 -3.28
N ALA A 296 15.69 15.00 -4.21
CA ALA A 296 14.84 16.06 -4.72
C ALA A 296 13.56 15.52 -5.38
N ALA A 297 13.65 14.44 -6.15
CA ALA A 297 12.50 13.78 -6.75
C ALA A 297 11.50 13.30 -5.68
N LEU A 298 11.99 12.66 -4.62
CA LEU A 298 11.16 12.19 -3.50
C LEU A 298 10.44 13.35 -2.79
N TRP A 299 11.11 14.49 -2.60
CA TRP A 299 10.49 15.68 -2.00
C TRP A 299 9.47 16.36 -2.92
N ILE A 300 9.71 16.37 -4.23
CA ILE A 300 8.74 16.89 -5.20
C ILE A 300 7.50 16.01 -5.20
N LEU A 301 7.65 14.68 -5.32
CA LEU A 301 6.54 13.71 -5.23
C LEU A 301 5.80 13.88 -3.90
N LEU A 302 6.55 13.92 -2.81
CA LEU A 302 6.27 14.66 -1.57
C LEU A 302 5.15 15.69 -1.65
N ILE A 303 5.59 16.90 -1.93
CA ILE A 303 4.80 18.12 -1.76
C ILE A 303 3.62 18.14 -2.74
N THR A 304 3.83 17.58 -3.92
CA THR A 304 2.83 17.57 -5.00
C THR A 304 1.69 16.58 -4.72
N SER A 305 2.01 15.39 -4.17
CA SER A 305 1.01 14.35 -3.85
C SER A 305 0.03 14.72 -2.74
N VAL A 306 0.47 15.49 -1.73
CA VAL A 306 -0.35 15.74 -0.53
C VAL A 306 -1.71 16.37 -0.84
N THR A 307 -1.76 17.22 -1.86
CA THR A 307 -2.95 17.99 -2.21
C THR A 307 -3.50 17.72 -3.62
N SER A 308 -2.88 16.83 -4.40
CA SER A 308 -3.42 16.43 -5.71
C SER A 308 -4.72 15.61 -5.60
N PHE A 309 -5.12 15.15 -4.41
CA PHE A 309 -6.38 14.40 -4.22
C PHE A 309 -7.62 15.13 -4.76
N PHE A 310 -7.59 16.46 -4.88
CA PHE A 310 -8.66 17.24 -5.51
C PHE A 310 -9.00 16.79 -6.93
N HIS A 311 -8.08 16.14 -7.65
CA HIS A 311 -8.38 15.58 -8.98
C HIS A 311 -9.43 14.47 -8.99
N HIS A 312 -9.68 13.83 -7.85
CA HIS A 312 -10.76 12.85 -7.71
C HIS A 312 -12.13 13.51 -7.60
N PHE A 313 -12.19 14.84 -7.50
CA PHE A 313 -13.41 15.60 -7.30
C PHE A 313 -13.89 16.38 -8.51
N TYR A 314 -13.16 16.36 -9.63
CA TYR A 314 -13.50 17.14 -10.83
C TYR A 314 -14.95 16.97 -11.29
N THR A 315 -15.49 15.75 -11.19
CA THR A 315 -16.87 15.43 -11.58
C THR A 315 -17.72 14.95 -10.41
N MET A 316 -17.13 14.67 -9.25
CA MET A 316 -17.86 14.18 -8.07
C MET A 316 -18.64 15.29 -7.35
N PHE A 317 -18.10 16.51 -7.34
CA PHE A 317 -18.72 17.66 -6.67
C PHE A 317 -18.93 18.80 -7.67
N PRO A 318 -20.11 18.89 -8.31
CA PRO A 318 -20.42 19.97 -9.27
C PRO A 318 -20.29 21.39 -8.69
N ALA A 319 -20.37 21.53 -7.36
CA ALA A 319 -20.24 22.79 -6.65
C ALA A 319 -18.83 23.03 -6.06
N LEU A 320 -17.84 22.19 -6.37
CA LEU A 320 -16.47 22.41 -5.90
C LEU A 320 -15.93 23.72 -6.48
N PRO A 321 -15.41 24.66 -5.66
CA PRO A 321 -14.76 25.86 -6.16
C PRO A 321 -13.70 25.53 -7.22
N SER A 322 -13.76 26.23 -8.36
CA SER A 322 -12.85 25.99 -9.49
C SER A 322 -11.37 26.13 -9.12
N THR A 323 -11.07 26.92 -8.09
CA THR A 323 -9.72 27.06 -7.52
C THR A 323 -9.17 25.74 -6.98
N PHE A 324 -10.00 24.90 -6.35
CA PHE A 324 -9.56 23.60 -5.85
C PHE A 324 -9.34 22.59 -6.97
N SER A 325 -10.21 22.58 -8.00
CA SER A 325 -9.98 21.76 -9.19
C SER A 325 -8.69 22.18 -9.91
N PHE A 326 -8.47 23.48 -10.08
CA PHE A 326 -7.24 24.01 -10.68
C PHE A 326 -6.00 23.65 -9.85
N HIS A 327 -6.07 23.77 -8.53
CA HIS A 327 -5.00 23.35 -7.62
C HIS A 327 -4.69 21.86 -7.76
N GLY A 328 -5.72 20.99 -7.75
CA GLY A 328 -5.57 19.55 -7.98
C GLY A 328 -4.85 19.24 -9.29
N ASN A 329 -5.17 19.96 -10.36
CA ASN A 329 -4.57 19.79 -11.67
C ASN A 329 -3.07 20.17 -11.65
N VAL A 330 -2.75 21.38 -11.16
CA VAL A 330 -1.37 21.86 -11.05
C VAL A 330 -0.51 20.91 -10.22
N MET A 331 -1.04 20.44 -9.08
CA MET A 331 -0.31 19.52 -8.20
C MET A 331 -0.11 18.15 -8.86
N SER A 332 -1.10 17.66 -9.61
CA SER A 332 -0.98 16.40 -10.37
C SER A 332 0.07 16.50 -11.48
N TRP A 333 0.19 17.63 -12.18
CA TRP A 333 1.32 17.85 -13.10
C TRP A 333 2.66 17.95 -12.38
N GLY A 334 2.66 18.51 -11.16
CA GLY A 334 3.83 18.58 -10.30
C GLY A 334 4.43 17.20 -9.98
N THR A 335 3.61 16.17 -9.79
CA THR A 335 4.12 14.79 -9.55
C THR A 335 4.90 14.29 -10.78
N GLY A 336 4.50 14.68 -11.98
CA GLY A 336 5.20 14.41 -13.23
C GLY A 336 6.64 14.92 -13.26
N ILE A 337 6.93 16.06 -12.62
CA ILE A 337 8.30 16.59 -12.50
C ILE A 337 9.16 15.67 -11.61
N GLY A 338 8.61 15.20 -10.49
CA GLY A 338 9.28 14.23 -9.61
C GLY A 338 9.52 12.89 -10.32
N GLY A 339 8.55 12.43 -11.12
CA GLY A 339 8.69 11.28 -12.00
C GLY A 339 9.82 11.44 -13.02
N ALA A 340 9.90 12.61 -13.69
CA ALA A 340 10.94 12.90 -14.68
C ALA A 340 12.36 12.87 -14.07
N PHE A 341 12.55 13.44 -12.88
CA PHE A 341 13.83 13.38 -12.18
C PHE A 341 14.20 11.96 -11.78
N THR A 342 13.21 11.15 -11.42
CA THR A 342 13.40 9.73 -11.12
C THR A 342 13.86 8.95 -12.35
N ILE A 343 13.16 9.11 -13.48
CA ILE A 343 13.51 8.51 -14.78
C ILE A 343 14.93 8.89 -15.18
N PHE A 344 15.24 10.19 -15.16
CA PHE A 344 16.57 10.67 -15.49
C PHE A 344 17.64 10.05 -14.59
N THR A 345 17.42 10.04 -13.27
CA THR A 345 18.39 9.49 -12.31
C THR A 345 18.68 8.01 -12.57
N ILE A 346 17.63 7.20 -12.81
CA ILE A 346 17.76 5.77 -13.09
C ILE A 346 18.50 5.54 -14.42
N LEU A 347 18.06 6.18 -15.50
CA LEU A 347 18.66 6.00 -16.83
C LEU A 347 20.11 6.50 -16.86
N ALA A 348 20.41 7.65 -16.25
CA ALA A 348 21.77 8.17 -16.16
C ALA A 348 22.67 7.27 -15.31
N THR A 349 22.12 6.61 -14.27
CA THR A 349 22.87 5.62 -13.47
C THR A 349 23.26 4.43 -14.33
N ILE A 350 22.30 3.86 -15.06
CA ILE A 350 22.54 2.71 -15.96
C ILE A 350 23.52 3.08 -17.07
N TRP A 351 23.35 4.25 -17.70
CA TRP A 351 24.22 4.72 -18.78
C TRP A 351 25.67 4.93 -18.31
N LYS A 352 25.86 5.55 -17.14
CA LYS A 352 27.19 5.86 -16.62
C LYS A 352 27.94 4.65 -16.08
N HIS A 353 27.24 3.75 -15.39
CA HIS A 353 27.86 2.68 -14.60
C HIS A 353 27.70 1.29 -15.21
N GLY A 354 26.86 1.16 -16.24
CA GLY A 354 26.46 -0.12 -16.82
C GLY A 354 25.58 -0.95 -15.88
N LEU A 355 24.93 -1.97 -16.42
CA LEU A 355 24.04 -2.87 -15.68
C LEU A 355 24.51 -4.32 -15.81
N ARG A 356 24.50 -5.07 -14.70
CA ARG A 356 24.58 -6.54 -14.70
C ARG A 356 23.16 -7.08 -14.85
N PRO A 357 22.79 -7.68 -16.00
CA PRO A 357 21.42 -8.08 -16.26
C PRO A 357 21.08 -9.38 -15.51
N GLU A 358 20.76 -9.25 -14.23
CA GLU A 358 20.24 -10.35 -13.41
C GLU A 358 18.71 -10.34 -13.40
N PRO A 359 18.03 -11.51 -13.29
CA PRO A 359 16.58 -11.58 -13.33
C PRO A 359 15.87 -10.63 -12.36
N GLY A 360 16.42 -10.47 -11.15
CA GLY A 360 15.86 -9.58 -10.12
C GLY A 360 15.84 -8.11 -10.55
N VAL A 361 16.95 -7.57 -11.05
CA VAL A 361 17.01 -6.17 -11.48
C VAL A 361 16.23 -5.94 -12.77
N MET A 362 16.18 -6.92 -13.67
CA MET A 362 15.38 -6.82 -14.89
C MET A 362 13.89 -6.75 -14.60
N MET A 363 13.38 -7.52 -13.62
CA MET A 363 11.98 -7.40 -13.20
C MET A 363 11.67 -6.04 -12.56
N ILE A 364 12.58 -5.51 -11.75
CA ILE A 364 12.43 -4.17 -11.16
C ILE A 364 12.36 -3.10 -12.25
N LEU A 365 13.25 -3.18 -13.25
CA LEU A 365 13.25 -2.22 -14.37
C LEU A 365 12.03 -2.39 -15.28
N ALA A 366 11.53 -3.60 -15.49
CA ALA A 366 10.29 -3.83 -16.22
C ALA A 366 9.09 -3.17 -15.51
N GLY A 367 8.99 -3.34 -14.19
CA GLY A 367 8.00 -2.62 -13.37
C GLY A 367 8.16 -1.11 -13.44
N PHE A 368 9.40 -0.61 -13.46
CA PHE A 368 9.68 0.82 -13.63
C PHE A 368 9.24 1.37 -15.00
N VAL A 369 9.39 0.59 -16.07
CA VAL A 369 8.87 0.97 -17.39
C VAL A 369 7.34 1.07 -17.37
N ILE A 370 6.64 0.12 -16.75
CA ILE A 370 5.18 0.18 -16.59
C ILE A 370 4.78 1.44 -15.81
N PHE A 371 5.50 1.76 -14.72
CA PHE A 371 5.29 3.00 -13.96
C PHE A 371 5.43 4.26 -14.83
N CYS A 372 6.41 4.31 -15.74
CA CYS A 372 6.58 5.45 -16.64
C CYS A 372 5.42 5.57 -17.64
N LEU A 373 4.97 4.45 -18.20
CA LEU A 373 3.87 4.42 -19.15
C LEU A 373 2.55 4.82 -18.49
N ASP A 374 2.26 4.27 -17.31
CA ASP A 374 1.07 4.58 -16.52
C ASP A 374 1.02 6.07 -16.14
N GLY A 375 2.13 6.60 -15.61
CA GLY A 375 2.25 8.03 -15.29
C GLY A 375 2.08 8.93 -16.53
N GLY A 376 2.64 8.54 -17.67
CA GLY A 376 2.45 9.24 -18.94
C GLY A 376 0.98 9.27 -19.38
N THR A 377 0.27 8.14 -19.24
CA THR A 377 -1.17 8.08 -19.56
C THR A 377 -2.03 8.90 -18.60
N ALA A 378 -1.71 8.87 -17.30
CA ALA A 378 -2.45 9.60 -16.27
C ALA A 378 -2.40 11.12 -16.49
N LEU A 379 -1.26 11.66 -16.94
CA LEU A 379 -1.12 13.10 -17.24
C LEU A 379 -1.89 13.56 -18.48
N ILE A 380 -2.17 12.65 -19.43
CA ILE A 380 -2.84 12.98 -20.70
C ILE A 380 -4.35 12.81 -20.59
N ILE A 381 -4.81 11.79 -19.86
CA ILE A 381 -6.22 11.41 -19.75
C ILE A 381 -6.90 12.06 -18.54
N GLY A 382 -6.13 12.45 -17.51
CA GLY A 382 -6.61 12.96 -16.22
C GLY A 382 -7.07 14.41 -16.20
#